data_AF-A0A662ML37-F1
#
_entry.id   AF-A0A662ML37-F1
#
_cell.length_a   1.000
_cell.length_b   1.000
_cell.length_c   1.000
_cell.angle_alpha   90.00
_cell.angle_beta   90.00
_cell.angle_gamma   90.00
#
_symmetry.space_group_name_H-M   'P 1'
#
loop_
_entity.id
_entity.type
_entity.pdbx_description
1 polymer ?
#
loop_
_entity_poly.entity_id
_entity_poly.type
_entity_poly.pdbx_seq_one_letter_code
_entity_poly.pdbx_strand_id
1 'polypeptide(L)' 'PSRKEVREAVVNFLGVNEDRVVIRKISQDYGMTEVSVLVMLYDTPEKAREIEPKHIIARHEQKEG' A
#
# COMPACT_ATOMS: atom_id res chain seq x y z
N PRO A 1 9.28 -7.14 5.87
CA PRO A 1 9.38 -5.81 5.21
C PRO A 1 8.29 -4.87 5.76
N SER A 2 8.66 -3.63 6.05
CA SER A 2 7.70 -2.60 6.46
C SER A 2 6.82 -2.19 5.28
N ARG A 3 5.62 -1.65 5.57
CA ARG A 3 4.74 -1.12 4.51
C ARG A 3 5.38 0.02 3.72
N LYS A 4 6.23 0.82 4.38
CA LYS A 4 6.94 1.94 3.76
C LYS A 4 7.94 1.44 2.72
N GLU A 5 8.78 0.47 3.07
CA GLU A 5 9.74 -0.13 2.12
C GLU A 5 9.03 -0.77 0.92
N VAL A 6 7.92 -1.49 1.17
CA VAL A 6 7.11 -2.08 0.10
C VAL A 6 6.52 -1.00 -0.80
N ARG A 7 6.07 0.13 -0.22
CA ARG A 7 5.52 1.25 -0.99
C ARG A 7 6.59 1.91 -1.85
N GLU A 8 7.75 2.22 -1.28
CA GLU A 8 8.88 2.80 -2.01
C GLU A 8 9.33 1.89 -3.15
N ALA A 9 9.42 0.58 -2.91
CA ALA A 9 9.76 -0.39 -3.95
C ALA A 9 8.74 -0.39 -5.10
N VAL A 10 7.44 -0.36 -4.79
CA VAL A 10 6.36 -0.33 -5.79
C VAL A 10 6.34 1.00 -6.55
N VAL A 11 6.53 2.13 -5.86
CA VAL A 11 6.63 3.47 -6.45
C VAL A 11 7.80 3.54 -7.42
N ASN A 12 8.97 3.06 -7.03
CA ASN A 12 10.16 3.03 -7.89
C ASN A 12 10.00 2.07 -9.07
N PHE A 13 9.34 0.93 -8.86
CA PHE A 13 9.09 -0.05 -9.91
C PHE A 13 8.10 0.45 -10.96
N LEU A 14 7.05 1.17 -10.55
CA LEU A 14 6.00 1.65 -11.43
C LEU A 14 6.18 3.11 -11.89
N GLY A 15 7.07 3.88 -11.25
CA GLY A 15 7.30 5.29 -11.54
C GLY A 15 6.10 6.21 -11.20
N VAL A 16 5.32 5.83 -10.19
CA VAL A 16 4.06 6.51 -9.81
C VAL A 16 4.15 7.14 -8.43
N ASN A 17 3.36 8.20 -8.17
CA ASN A 17 3.39 8.89 -6.89
C ASN A 17 2.91 7.98 -5.73
N GLU A 18 3.58 8.05 -4.58
CA GLU A 18 3.26 7.31 -3.35
C GLU A 18 1.82 7.47 -2.85
N ASP A 19 1.21 8.64 -3.08
CA ASP A 19 -0.17 8.93 -2.69
C ASP A 19 -1.20 8.09 -3.46
N ARG A 20 -0.80 7.53 -4.61
CA ARG A 20 -1.64 6.70 -5.47
C ARG A 20 -1.54 5.21 -5.16
N VAL A 21 -0.61 4.83 -4.28
CA VAL A 21 -0.27 3.44 -3.98
C VAL A 21 -0.84 3.03 -2.62
N VAL A 22 -1.91 2.24 -2.63
CA VAL A 22 -2.54 1.74 -1.39
C VAL A 22 -2.18 0.28 -1.17
N ILE A 23 -1.53 -0.01 -0.04
CA ILE A 23 -1.23 -1.38 0.36
C ILE A 23 -2.41 -1.94 1.15
N ARG A 24 -3.13 -2.90 0.55
CA ARG A 24 -4.35 -3.46 1.14
C ARG A 24 -4.07 -4.63 2.08
N LYS A 25 -3.13 -5.51 1.70
CA LYS A 25 -2.75 -6.65 2.53
C LYS A 25 -1.29 -7.02 2.30
N ILE A 26 -0.62 -7.40 3.39
CA ILE A 26 0.67 -8.08 3.36
C ILE A 26 0.41 -9.45 4.00
N SER A 27 0.68 -10.51 3.25
CA SER A 27 0.54 -11.89 3.71
C SER A 27 1.85 -12.60 3.49
N GLN A 28 2.36 -13.25 4.52
CA GLN A 28 3.53 -14.11 4.44
C GLN A 28 3.09 -15.50 4.88
N ASP A 29 3.39 -16.50 4.05
CA ASP A 29 3.13 -17.88 4.41
C ASP A 29 4.22 -18.39 5.34
N TYR A 30 3.82 -19.20 6.31
CA TYR A 30 4.72 -19.68 7.36
C TYR A 30 5.87 -20.50 6.77
N GLY A 31 7.11 -20.13 7.12
CA GLY A 31 8.31 -20.80 6.62
C GLY A 31 8.79 -20.33 5.25
N MET A 32 8.07 -19.40 4.60
CA MET A 32 8.50 -18.80 3.34
C MET A 32 9.32 -17.53 3.57
N THR A 33 10.39 -17.40 2.80
CA THR A 33 11.19 -16.16 2.74
C THR A 33 10.53 -15.10 1.84
N GLU A 34 9.49 -15.49 1.11
CA GLU A 34 8.73 -14.63 0.20
C GLU A 34 7.48 -14.08 0.87
N VAL A 35 7.12 -12.85 0.50
CA VAL A 35 5.94 -12.14 1.03
C VAL A 35 5.05 -11.73 -0.13
N SER A 36 3.78 -12.09 -0.05
CA SER A 36 2.77 -11.66 -1.00
C SER A 36 2.12 -10.36 -0.55
N VAL A 37 2.17 -9.33 -1.39
CA VAL A 37 1.58 -8.02 -1.12
C VAL A 37 0.48 -7.73 -2.13
N LEU A 38 -0.71 -7.40 -1.63
CA LEU A 38 -1.80 -6.87 -2.44
C LEU A 38 -1.76 -5.33 -2.43
N VAL A 39 -1.48 -4.76 -3.59
CA VAL A 39 -1.38 -3.31 -3.79
C VAL A 39 -2.44 -2.86 -4.80
N MET A 40 -3.13 -1.77 -4.45
CA MET A 40 -4.11 -1.10 -5.30
C MET A 40 -3.48 0.19 -5.80
N LEU A 41 -3.47 0.37 -7.12
CA LEU A 41 -3.05 1.62 -7.75
C LEU A 41 -4.28 2.39 -8.21
N TYR A 42 -4.34 3.67 -7.87
CA TYR A 42 -5.43 4.54 -8.26
C TYR A 42 -4.93 5.71 -9.10
N ASP A 43 -5.74 6.19 -10.04
CA ASP A 43 -5.40 7.37 -10.85
C ASP A 43 -5.27 8.63 -9.97
N THR A 44 -6.15 8.75 -8.97
CA THR A 44 -6.20 9.86 -8.01
C THR A 44 -6.31 9.35 -6.58
N PRO A 45 -5.69 10.03 -5.59
CA PRO A 45 -5.83 9.69 -4.17
C PRO A 45 -7.28 9.78 -3.67
N GLU A 46 -8.09 10.65 -4.29
CA GLU A 46 -9.51 10.83 -3.97
C GLU A 46 -10.33 9.57 -4.31
N LYS A 47 -10.09 8.95 -5.48
CA LYS A 47 -10.70 7.68 -5.86
C LYS A 47 -10.37 6.58 -4.85
N ALA A 48 -9.13 6.56 -4.35
CA ALA A 48 -8.75 5.62 -3.31
C ALA A 48 -9.61 5.81 -2.06
N ARG A 49 -9.83 7.06 -1.61
CA ARG A 49 -10.69 7.38 -0.45
C ARG A 49 -12.16 7.02 -0.63
N GLU A 50 -12.68 7.12 -1.85
CA GLU A 50 -14.07 6.78 -2.16
C GLU A 50 -14.32 5.27 -2.21
N ILE A 51 -13.36 4.50 -2.75
CA ILE A 51 -13.50 3.06 -3.01
C ILE A 51 -13.03 2.23 -1.80
N GLU A 52 -11.96 2.64 -1.12
CA GLU A 52 -11.39 1.89 0.00
C GLU A 52 -12.17 2.10 1.31
N PRO A 53 -12.25 1.06 2.16
CA PRO A 53 -12.80 1.21 3.49
C PRO A 53 -12.05 2.26 4.30
N LYS A 54 -12.78 3.07 5.09
CA LYS A 54 -12.22 4.13 5.95
C LYS A 54 -11.07 3.66 6.84
N HIS A 55 -11.08 2.41 7.31
CA HIS A 55 -10.01 1.86 8.15
C HIS A 55 -8.70 1.57 7.39
N ILE A 56 -8.76 1.33 6.08
CA ILE A 56 -7.58 1.16 5.22
C ILE A 56 -6.97 2.53 4.93
N ILE A 57 -7.81 3.51 4.58
CA ILE A 57 -7.39 4.89 4.39
C ILE A 57 -6.77 5.45 5.67
N ALA A 58 -7.44 5.29 6.82
CA ALA A 58 -6.89 5.76 8.10
C ALA A 58 -5.56 5.10 8.43
N ARG A 59 -5.36 3.81 8.10
CA ARG A 59 -4.05 3.14 8.26
C ARG A 59 -2.99 3.60 7.28
N HIS A 60 -3.39 4.23 6.18
CA HIS A 60 -2.50 4.76 5.15
C HIS A 60 -2.15 6.22 5.40
N GLU A 61 -3.13 7.01 5.85
CA GLU A 61 -3.05 8.44 6.20
C GLU A 61 -2.62 8.72 7.63
N GLN A 62 -2.70 7.73 8.54
CA GLN A 62 -1.99 7.81 9.81
C GLN A 62 -0.50 7.86 9.47
N LYS A 63 -0.01 9.08 9.27
CA LYS A 63 1.32 9.50 9.70
C LYS A 63 1.55 8.79 11.02
N GLU A 64 2.38 7.77 11.02
CA GLU A 64 2.96 7.26 12.24
C GLU A 64 3.53 8.50 12.95
N GLY A 65 2.88 8.88 14.05
CA GLY A 65 3.35 9.96 14.91
C GLY A 65 4.65 9.57 15.59
#